data_AF-A0A659UTU2-F1
#
_entry.id   AF-A0A659UTU2-F1
#
_cell.length_a   1.000
_cell.length_b   1.000
_cell.length_c   1.000
_cell.angle_alpha   90.00
_cell.angle_beta   90.00
_cell.angle_gamma   90.00
#
_symmetry.space_group_name_H-M   'P 1'
#
loop_
_entity.id
_entity.type
_entity.pdbx_description
1 polymer ?
#
loop_
_entity_poly.entity_id
_entity_poly.type
_entity_poly.pdbx_seq_one_letter_code
_entity_poly.pdbx_strand_id
1 'polypeptide(L)'
;AAAAAISGCRYDRHWVSKSRPGLANHAMAGITYEALSTVGPPRWDEAARTIAREIQVNAGGTATENPFIDELERLISPQEAEAILRRDLPPSQVNSTSDDYTDMSWHAPTARFYVARPALRSANGHAFPAWVMNALGGIPATIDPMVICAAKTVALAALHLLEDKTARDEAMNEFTTRTGGG
;
A
#
# COMPACT_ATOMS: atom_id res chain seq x y z
N ALA A 1 -12.48 -5.89 -30.03
CA ALA A 1 -12.78 -6.17 -31.46
C ALA A 1 -11.57 -6.72 -32.21
N ALA A 2 -10.54 -5.91 -32.49
CA ALA A 2 -9.38 -6.34 -33.29
C ALA A 2 -8.61 -7.55 -32.70
N ALA A 3 -8.31 -7.54 -31.39
CA ALA A 3 -7.63 -8.66 -30.73
C ALA A 3 -8.41 -9.98 -30.83
N ALA A 4 -9.73 -9.94 -30.63
CA ALA A 4 -10.60 -11.10 -30.71
C ALA A 4 -10.67 -11.69 -32.14
N ALA A 5 -10.64 -10.83 -33.17
CA ALA A 5 -10.62 -11.26 -34.56
C ALA A 5 -9.31 -11.98 -34.92
N ILE A 6 -8.16 -11.48 -34.46
CA ILE A 6 -6.85 -12.12 -34.69
C ILE A 6 -6.75 -13.46 -33.96
N SER A 7 -7.35 -13.60 -32.78
CA SER A 7 -7.25 -14.82 -31.97
C SER A 7 -8.38 -15.82 -32.20
N GLY A 8 -9.33 -15.56 -33.12
CA GLY A 8 -10.50 -16.41 -33.33
C GLY A 8 -11.47 -16.46 -32.13
N CYS A 9 -11.38 -15.48 -31.23
CA CYS A 9 -12.24 -15.38 -30.05
C CYS A 9 -13.50 -14.57 -30.35
N ARG A 10 -14.58 -14.81 -29.59
CA ARG A 10 -15.72 -13.91 -29.51
C ARG A 10 -15.49 -12.91 -28.39
N TYR A 11 -16.09 -11.73 -28.49
CA TYR A 11 -16.10 -10.76 -27.40
C TYR A 11 -17.50 -10.18 -27.23
N ASP A 12 -17.88 -9.98 -25.96
CA ASP A 12 -19.08 -9.28 -25.56
C ASP A 12 -18.70 -8.05 -24.75
N ARG A 13 -19.47 -6.96 -24.88
CA ARG A 13 -19.25 -5.73 -24.11
C ARG A 13 -20.36 -5.59 -23.08
N HIS A 14 -20.00 -5.74 -21.81
CA HIS A 14 -20.88 -5.43 -20.68
C HIS A 14 -20.49 -4.08 -20.09
N TRP A 15 -21.48 -3.24 -19.79
CA TRP A 15 -21.26 -1.99 -19.07
C TRP A 15 -21.43 -2.25 -17.57
N VAL A 16 -20.36 -2.12 -16.80
CA VAL A 16 -20.40 -2.28 -15.35
C VAL A 16 -20.87 -0.96 -14.75
N SER A 17 -22.15 -0.87 -14.37
CA SER A 17 -22.80 0.37 -13.94
C SER A 17 -22.92 0.54 -12.42
N LYS A 18 -22.13 -0.19 -11.62
CA LYS A 18 -22.16 -0.14 -10.15
C LYS A 18 -20.77 -0.02 -9.51
N SER A 19 -19.84 0.68 -10.15
CA SER A 19 -18.59 1.03 -9.48
C SER A 19 -18.85 2.14 -8.46
N ARG A 20 -18.61 1.85 -7.18
CA ARG A 20 -18.68 2.86 -6.11
C ARG A 20 -17.26 3.36 -5.79
N PRO A 21 -17.06 4.65 -5.47
CA PRO A 21 -15.77 5.11 -4.98
C PRO A 21 -15.47 4.50 -3.62
N GLY A 22 -14.20 4.40 -3.24
CA GLY A 22 -13.85 3.94 -1.89
C GLY A 22 -14.47 4.84 -0.82
N LEU A 23 -15.09 4.23 0.18
CA LEU A 23 -15.68 4.92 1.31
C LEU A 23 -14.64 5.08 2.43
N ALA A 24 -14.29 6.32 2.76
CA ALA A 24 -13.36 6.58 3.85
C ALA A 24 -13.99 6.25 5.21
N ASN A 25 -13.18 5.73 6.14
CA ASN A 25 -13.53 5.58 7.54
C ASN A 25 -12.35 6.06 8.39
N HIS A 26 -12.47 7.26 8.96
CA HIS A 26 -11.40 7.93 9.68
C HIS A 26 -11.09 7.25 11.01
N ALA A 27 -12.10 6.74 11.72
CA ALA A 27 -11.87 5.94 12.92
C ALA A 27 -11.00 4.70 12.62
N MET A 28 -11.33 3.95 11.57
CA MET A 28 -10.53 2.82 11.10
C MET A 28 -9.12 3.21 10.67
N ALA A 29 -8.96 4.36 9.99
CA ALA A 29 -7.65 4.89 9.61
C ALA A 29 -6.81 5.24 10.85
N GLY A 30 -7.42 5.82 11.88
CA GLY A 30 -6.79 6.13 13.16
C GLY A 30 -6.28 4.87 13.86
N ILE A 31 -7.15 3.88 14.06
CA ILE A 31 -6.81 2.58 14.67
C ILE A 31 -5.65 1.91 13.93
N THR A 32 -5.71 1.88 12.59
CA THR A 32 -4.68 1.24 11.77
C THR A 32 -3.35 1.99 11.85
N TYR A 33 -3.38 3.33 11.87
CA TYR A 33 -2.17 4.13 11.97
C TYR A 33 -1.53 4.08 13.36
N GLU A 34 -2.33 4.03 14.43
CA GLU A 34 -1.84 3.79 15.78
C GLU A 34 -1.12 2.44 15.85
N ALA A 35 -1.76 1.37 15.34
CA ALA A 35 -1.16 0.05 15.27
C ALA A 35 0.15 0.05 14.45
N LEU A 36 0.19 0.72 13.29
CA LEU A 36 1.40 0.87 12.49
C LEU A 36 2.49 1.64 13.24
N SER A 37 2.12 2.67 13.99
CA SER A 37 3.04 3.48 14.78
C SER A 37 3.65 2.67 15.93
N THR A 38 2.86 1.81 16.58
CA THR A 38 3.35 0.88 17.61
C THR A 38 4.29 -0.17 17.03
N VAL A 39 3.97 -0.74 15.87
CA VAL A 39 4.84 -1.73 15.19
C VAL A 39 6.11 -1.09 14.66
N GLY A 40 6.02 0.15 14.20
CA GLY A 40 7.07 0.86 13.49
C GLY A 40 7.15 0.47 12.01
N PRO A 41 7.92 1.25 11.22
CA PRO A 41 8.15 0.94 9.81
C PRO A 41 9.02 -0.32 9.66
N PRO A 42 8.99 -0.99 8.49
CA PRO A 42 9.86 -2.12 8.21
C PRO A 42 11.34 -1.71 8.30
N ARG A 43 12.20 -2.68 8.65
CA ARG A 43 13.65 -2.48 8.77
C ARG A 43 14.39 -3.56 8.00
N TRP A 44 15.40 -3.14 7.24
CA TRP A 44 16.26 -4.06 6.50
C TRP A 44 17.61 -4.22 7.18
N ASP A 45 17.94 -5.45 7.52
CA ASP A 45 19.20 -5.82 8.16
C ASP A 45 20.37 -5.86 7.15
N GLU A 46 21.56 -6.19 7.64
CA GLU A 46 22.76 -6.26 6.79
C GLU A 46 22.72 -7.38 5.75
N ALA A 47 21.98 -8.47 6.00
CA ALA A 47 21.82 -9.52 5.00
C ALA A 47 21.02 -8.99 3.80
N ALA A 48 19.91 -8.31 4.06
CA ALA A 48 19.13 -7.65 3.02
C ALA A 48 19.91 -6.53 2.31
N ARG A 49 20.68 -5.72 3.05
CA ARG A 49 21.52 -4.65 2.49
C ARG A 49 22.62 -5.22 1.59
N THR A 50 23.21 -6.35 1.97
CA THR A 50 24.23 -7.02 1.15
C THR A 50 23.66 -7.46 -0.19
N ILE A 51 22.50 -8.12 -0.18
CA ILE A 51 21.78 -8.51 -1.41
C ILE A 51 21.43 -7.28 -2.25
N ALA A 52 20.94 -6.22 -1.62
CA ALA A 52 20.59 -4.99 -2.34
C ALA A 52 21.80 -4.32 -3.00
N ARG A 53 22.97 -4.31 -2.34
CA ARG A 53 24.24 -3.83 -2.91
C ARG A 53 24.68 -4.69 -4.10
N GLU A 54 24.55 -6.02 -4.00
CA GLU A 54 24.83 -6.92 -5.13
C GLU A 54 23.91 -6.63 -6.34
N ILE A 55 22.62 -6.41 -6.09
CA ILE A 55 21.67 -6.03 -7.13
C ILE A 55 22.04 -4.68 -7.75
N GLN A 56 22.44 -3.67 -6.94
CA GLN A 56 22.90 -2.38 -7.47
C GLN A 56 24.04 -2.56 -8.47
N VAL A 57 25.06 -3.36 -8.12
CA VAL A 57 26.22 -3.63 -9.00
C VAL A 57 25.81 -4.41 -10.25
N ASN A 58 25.04 -5.48 -10.09
CA ASN A 58 24.59 -6.31 -11.21
C ASN A 58 23.67 -5.56 -12.18
N ALA A 59 22.97 -4.54 -11.70
CA ALA A 59 22.14 -3.65 -12.50
C ALA A 59 22.90 -2.45 -13.09
N GLY A 60 24.24 -2.48 -13.07
CA GLY A 60 25.11 -1.46 -13.64
C GLY A 60 25.22 -0.16 -12.82
N GLY A 61 24.74 -0.18 -11.57
CA GLY A 61 24.89 0.91 -10.62
C GLY A 61 26.10 0.74 -9.69
N THR A 62 26.25 1.67 -8.76
CA THR A 62 27.28 1.61 -7.72
C THR A 62 26.65 1.16 -6.41
N ALA A 63 27.30 0.23 -5.70
CA ALA A 63 26.90 -0.15 -4.35
C ALA A 63 26.97 1.06 -3.41
N THR A 64 25.89 1.33 -2.66
CA THR A 64 25.87 2.35 -1.61
C THR A 64 25.88 1.71 -0.24
N GLU A 65 26.44 2.40 0.76
CA GLU A 65 26.44 1.94 2.17
C GLU A 65 25.02 1.59 2.62
N ASN A 66 24.08 2.51 2.37
CA ASN A 66 22.65 2.33 2.54
C ASN A 66 21.99 2.13 1.16
N PRO A 67 21.72 0.88 0.74
CA PRO A 67 21.23 0.55 -0.60
C PRO A 67 19.75 0.83 -0.81
N PHE A 68 18.99 1.04 0.26
CA PHE A 68 17.56 1.37 0.20
C PHE A 68 17.31 2.88 0.37
N ILE A 69 16.19 3.37 -0.16
CA ILE A 69 15.73 4.75 0.05
C ILE A 69 15.27 4.97 1.50
N ASP A 70 15.44 6.20 2.02
CA ASP A 70 15.17 6.49 3.44
C ASP A 70 13.67 6.42 3.77
N GLU A 71 12.83 6.67 2.77
CA GLU A 71 11.37 6.67 2.87
C GLU A 71 10.81 5.31 3.29
N LEU A 72 11.52 4.21 3.02
CA LEU A 72 11.03 2.88 3.41
C LEU A 72 10.91 2.71 4.92
N GLU A 73 11.71 3.45 5.68
CA GLU A 73 11.81 3.33 7.13
C GLU A 73 11.21 4.55 7.86
N ARG A 74 10.32 5.30 7.19
CA ARG A 74 9.62 6.48 7.73
C ARG A 74 8.12 6.24 7.80
N LEU A 75 7.52 6.66 8.91
CA LEU A 75 6.06 6.73 9.04
C LEU A 75 5.55 8.05 8.48
N ILE A 76 4.37 8.00 7.87
CA ILE A 76 3.64 9.17 7.36
C ILE A 76 2.20 9.05 7.88
N SER A 77 1.70 10.13 8.48
CA SER A 77 0.32 10.15 8.97
C SER A 77 -0.70 10.06 7.82
N PRO A 78 -1.91 9.51 8.04
CA PRO A 78 -2.93 9.45 7.00
C PRO A 78 -3.23 10.81 6.35
N GLN A 79 -3.22 11.88 7.15
CA GLN A 79 -3.46 13.25 6.68
C GLN A 79 -2.32 13.78 5.82
N GLU A 80 -1.07 13.50 6.20
CA GLU A 80 0.10 13.89 5.41
C GLU A 80 0.19 13.08 4.11
N ALA A 81 -0.12 11.78 4.15
CA ALA A 81 -0.20 10.94 2.97
C ALA A 81 -1.28 11.44 1.99
N GLU A 82 -2.46 11.80 2.50
CA GLU A 82 -3.53 12.38 1.68
C GLU A 82 -3.13 13.74 1.10
N ALA A 83 -2.46 14.59 1.88
CA ALA A 83 -1.98 15.89 1.38
C ALA A 83 -0.95 15.74 0.25
N ILE A 84 0.00 14.80 0.39
CA ILE A 84 0.96 14.45 -0.67
C ILE A 84 0.23 13.94 -1.91
N LEU A 85 -0.68 12.97 -1.73
CA LEU A 85 -1.45 12.41 -2.82
C LEU A 85 -2.26 13.49 -3.55
N ARG A 86 -2.88 14.40 -2.79
CA ARG A 86 -3.75 15.42 -3.33
C ARG A 86 -3.00 16.50 -4.09
N ARG A 87 -1.77 16.82 -3.67
CA ARG A 87 -0.84 17.70 -4.38
C ARG A 87 -0.41 17.11 -5.72
N ASP A 88 -0.15 15.80 -5.76
CA ASP A 88 0.45 15.13 -6.92
C ASP A 88 -0.59 14.75 -8.00
N LEU A 89 -1.86 14.63 -7.62
CA LEU A 89 -2.96 14.34 -8.54
C LEU A 89 -3.50 15.61 -9.23
N PRO A 90 -3.88 15.55 -10.53
CA PRO A 90 -4.54 16.67 -11.22
C PRO A 90 -5.79 17.16 -10.47
N PRO A 91 -6.07 18.47 -10.42
CA PRO A 91 -7.23 19.00 -9.68
C PRO A 91 -8.57 18.40 -10.09
N SER A 92 -8.71 17.98 -11.35
CA SER A 92 -9.91 17.33 -11.89
C SER A 92 -10.06 15.87 -11.47
N GLN A 93 -8.99 15.23 -10.99
CA GLN A 93 -9.00 13.83 -10.60
C GLN A 93 -9.31 13.71 -9.11
N VAL A 94 -10.52 13.27 -8.77
CA VAL A 94 -10.99 13.17 -7.37
C VAL A 94 -10.53 11.88 -6.70
N ASN A 95 -10.40 10.79 -7.45
CA ASN A 95 -10.05 9.46 -6.92
C ASN A 95 -8.65 9.02 -7.38
N SER A 96 -7.97 8.26 -6.52
CA SER A 96 -6.69 7.63 -6.82
C SER A 96 -6.81 6.12 -6.81
N THR A 97 -6.22 5.46 -7.81
CA THR A 97 -6.18 3.98 -7.93
C THR A 97 -7.56 3.32 -8.08
N SER A 98 -7.55 2.00 -8.30
CA SER A 98 -8.74 1.15 -8.31
C SER A 98 -8.31 -0.20 -7.75
N ASP A 99 -9.00 -0.68 -6.72
CA ASP A 99 -8.65 -1.92 -5.99
C ASP A 99 -9.91 -2.40 -5.23
N ASP A 100 -9.92 -3.65 -4.78
CA ASP A 100 -11.11 -4.35 -4.27
C ASP A 100 -11.67 -3.70 -3.00
N TYR A 101 -10.83 -3.00 -2.23
CA TYR A 101 -11.28 -2.24 -1.05
C TYR A 101 -12.36 -1.21 -1.40
N THR A 102 -12.41 -0.74 -2.65
CA THR A 102 -13.42 0.23 -3.08
C THR A 102 -14.83 -0.32 -2.95
N ASP A 103 -15.03 -1.63 -3.18
CA ASP A 103 -16.30 -2.32 -2.96
C ASP A 103 -16.47 -2.72 -1.49
N MET A 104 -15.42 -3.31 -0.88
CA MET A 104 -15.46 -3.79 0.51
C MET A 104 -15.78 -2.68 1.51
N SER A 105 -15.33 -1.46 1.24
CA SER A 105 -15.61 -0.27 2.07
C SER A 105 -17.08 0.12 2.16
N TRP A 106 -17.96 -0.41 1.29
CA TRP A 106 -19.40 -0.25 1.37
C TRP A 106 -20.11 -1.37 2.14
N HIS A 107 -19.40 -2.41 2.53
CA HIS A 107 -19.94 -3.56 3.25
C HIS A 107 -19.59 -3.55 4.73
N ALA A 108 -18.47 -2.94 5.11
CA ALA A 108 -18.03 -2.83 6.49
C ALA A 108 -17.09 -1.62 6.70
N PRO A 109 -16.95 -1.13 7.96
CA PRO A 109 -15.84 -0.25 8.33
C PRO A 109 -14.51 -0.84 7.84
N THR A 110 -13.81 -0.08 7.00
CA THR A 110 -12.61 -0.57 6.30
C THR A 110 -11.50 0.46 6.40
N ALA A 111 -10.27 -0.02 6.62
CA ALA A 111 -9.06 0.77 6.41
C ALA A 111 -8.20 0.13 5.32
N ARG A 112 -7.44 0.98 4.62
CA ARG A 112 -6.35 0.59 3.74
C ARG A 112 -5.11 1.32 4.21
N PHE A 113 -3.99 0.61 4.29
CA PHE A 113 -2.70 1.18 4.60
C PHE A 113 -1.64 0.60 3.67
N TYR A 114 -0.54 1.32 3.51
CA TYR A 114 0.59 0.90 2.70
C TYR A 114 1.81 0.68 3.58
N VAL A 115 2.52 -0.41 3.33
CA VAL A 115 3.86 -0.64 3.88
C VAL A 115 4.84 -0.58 2.72
N ALA A 116 6.00 0.01 2.98
CA ALA A 116 7.00 0.26 1.97
C ALA A 116 7.52 -1.06 1.35
N ARG A 117 7.41 -1.16 0.02
CA ARG A 117 8.05 -2.24 -0.76
C ARG A 117 9.54 -1.93 -0.92
N PRO A 118 10.46 -2.92 -0.80
CA PRO A 118 11.89 -2.69 -0.97
C PRO A 118 12.19 -2.00 -2.31
N ALA A 119 12.90 -0.88 -2.24
CA ALA A 119 13.30 -0.07 -3.39
C ALA A 119 14.72 0.47 -3.21
N LEU A 120 15.55 0.34 -4.25
CA LEU A 120 16.95 0.76 -4.19
C LEU A 120 17.08 2.28 -4.25
N ARG A 121 18.06 2.79 -3.51
CA ARG A 121 18.57 4.14 -3.68
C ARG A 121 19.35 4.25 -4.98
N SER A 122 19.11 5.35 -5.69
CA SER A 122 19.89 5.74 -6.84
C SER A 122 20.95 6.78 -6.44
N ALA A 123 22.22 6.36 -6.34
CA ALA A 123 23.30 7.25 -5.90
C ALA A 123 23.54 8.45 -6.83
N ASN A 124 23.34 8.27 -8.14
CA ASN A 124 23.68 9.25 -9.18
C ASN A 124 22.53 9.48 -10.18
N GLY A 125 21.28 9.25 -9.78
CA GLY A 125 20.15 9.25 -10.71
C GLY A 125 20.14 8.07 -11.70
N HIS A 126 21.00 7.06 -11.49
CA HIS A 126 20.98 5.78 -12.19
C HIS A 126 19.59 5.14 -12.13
N ALA A 127 19.00 4.90 -13.29
CA ALA A 127 17.71 4.25 -13.40
C ALA A 127 17.92 2.74 -13.40
N PHE A 128 17.42 2.06 -12.36
CA PHE A 128 17.47 0.61 -12.32
C PHE A 128 16.47 -0.01 -13.30
N PRO A 129 16.83 -1.11 -13.99
CA PRO A 129 15.92 -1.82 -14.88
C PRO A 129 14.75 -2.41 -14.10
N ALA A 130 13.58 -2.53 -14.76
CA ALA A 130 12.33 -2.94 -14.11
C ALA A 130 12.40 -4.31 -13.39
N TRP A 131 13.31 -5.20 -13.80
CA TRP A 131 13.49 -6.49 -13.13
C TRP A 131 13.99 -6.36 -11.69
N VAL A 132 14.67 -5.27 -11.32
CA VAL A 132 15.19 -5.04 -9.97
C VAL A 132 14.07 -5.06 -8.93
N MET A 133 12.95 -4.39 -9.21
CA MET A 133 11.79 -4.40 -8.32
C MET A 133 11.18 -5.81 -8.16
N ASN A 134 11.26 -6.63 -9.19
CA ASN A 134 10.78 -8.02 -9.15
C ASN A 134 11.75 -8.90 -8.36
N ALA A 135 13.07 -8.74 -8.54
CA ALA A 135 14.08 -9.45 -7.78
C ALA A 135 13.96 -9.15 -6.28
N LEU A 136 13.87 -7.87 -5.88
CA LEU A 136 13.66 -7.48 -4.49
C LEU A 136 12.33 -7.99 -3.92
N GLY A 137 11.30 -8.14 -4.75
CA GLY A 137 10.03 -8.73 -4.34
C GLY A 137 10.05 -10.26 -4.25
N GLY A 138 11.02 -10.92 -4.87
CA GLY A 138 11.14 -12.38 -4.92
C GLY A 138 12.14 -12.97 -3.94
N ILE A 139 12.95 -12.14 -3.27
CA ILE A 139 13.96 -12.59 -2.30
C ILE A 139 13.42 -12.37 -0.88
N PRO A 140 13.25 -13.44 -0.07
CA PRO A 140 12.68 -13.34 1.28
C PRO A 140 13.37 -12.30 2.16
N ALA A 141 14.71 -12.29 2.17
CA ALA A 141 15.49 -11.32 2.95
C ALA A 141 15.15 -9.85 2.64
N THR A 142 14.69 -9.54 1.42
CA THR A 142 14.33 -8.16 1.04
C THR A 142 12.83 -7.89 1.13
N ILE A 143 11.94 -8.87 0.91
CA ILE A 143 10.49 -8.62 0.92
C ILE A 143 9.82 -8.89 2.29
N ASP A 144 10.32 -9.85 3.05
CA ASP A 144 9.72 -10.28 4.32
C ASP A 144 9.61 -9.14 5.35
N PRO A 145 10.56 -8.19 5.48
CA PRO A 145 10.40 -7.07 6.40
C PRO A 145 9.11 -6.27 6.19
N MET A 146 8.73 -6.03 4.92
CA MET A 146 7.47 -5.39 4.55
C MET A 146 6.27 -6.26 4.97
N VAL A 147 6.30 -7.55 4.66
CA VAL A 147 5.20 -8.49 4.93
C VAL A 147 4.97 -8.66 6.43
N ILE A 148 6.04 -8.82 7.20
CA ILE A 148 5.99 -8.98 8.67
C ILE A 148 5.49 -7.70 9.33
N CYS A 149 5.94 -6.51 8.89
CA CYS A 149 5.42 -5.23 9.36
C CYS A 149 3.91 -5.15 9.11
N ALA A 150 3.46 -5.39 7.86
CA ALA A 150 2.04 -5.37 7.52
C ALA A 150 1.21 -6.36 8.36
N ALA A 151 1.70 -7.60 8.51
CA ALA A 151 1.01 -8.63 9.29
C ALA A 151 0.86 -8.23 10.77
N LYS A 152 1.92 -7.70 11.39
CA LYS A 152 1.88 -7.20 12.78
C LYS A 152 0.91 -6.03 12.93
N THR A 153 0.91 -5.09 11.99
CA THR A 153 -0.01 -3.94 12.00
C THR A 153 -1.46 -4.39 11.91
N VAL A 154 -1.79 -5.30 10.98
CA VAL A 154 -3.15 -5.85 10.85
C VAL A 154 -3.57 -6.59 12.12
N ALA A 155 -2.69 -7.44 12.66
CA ALA A 155 -2.99 -8.20 13.87
C ALA A 155 -3.26 -7.28 15.07
N LEU A 156 -2.45 -6.23 15.24
CA LEU A 156 -2.63 -5.27 16.34
C LEU A 156 -3.88 -4.42 16.17
N ALA A 157 -4.18 -3.93 14.95
CA ALA A 157 -5.41 -3.20 14.68
C ALA A 157 -6.66 -4.07 14.90
N ALA A 158 -6.61 -5.34 14.51
CA ALA A 158 -7.68 -6.30 14.78
C ALA A 158 -7.85 -6.56 16.28
N LEU A 159 -6.75 -6.69 17.03
CA LEU A 159 -6.81 -6.86 18.49
C LEU A 159 -7.43 -5.64 19.17
N HIS A 160 -7.02 -4.43 18.79
CA HIS A 160 -7.62 -3.18 19.28
C HIS A 160 -9.12 -3.17 19.02
N LEU A 161 -9.54 -3.50 17.79
CA LEU A 161 -10.96 -3.66 17.48
C LEU A 161 -11.63 -4.74 18.31
N LEU A 162 -11.00 -5.84 18.69
CA LEU A 162 -11.64 -6.89 19.51
C LEU A 162 -11.76 -6.52 20.99
N GLU A 163 -10.85 -5.69 21.51
CA GLU A 163 -10.78 -5.37 22.93
C GLU A 163 -11.48 -4.05 23.27
N ASP A 164 -11.50 -3.07 22.36
CA ASP A 164 -12.06 -1.74 22.58
C ASP A 164 -13.43 -1.58 21.93
N LYS A 165 -14.49 -1.63 22.77
CA LYS A 165 -15.86 -1.42 22.30
C LYS A 165 -16.07 -0.01 21.74
N THR A 166 -15.47 1.00 22.36
CA THR A 166 -15.66 2.40 21.95
C THR A 166 -15.10 2.61 20.55
N ALA A 167 -13.88 2.14 20.29
CA ALA A 167 -13.26 2.21 18.96
C ALA A 167 -14.10 1.50 17.87
N ARG A 168 -14.65 0.31 18.19
CA ARG A 168 -15.57 -0.40 17.27
C ARG A 168 -16.84 0.40 16.99
N ASP A 169 -17.46 0.95 18.03
CA ASP A 169 -18.70 1.70 17.90
C ASP A 169 -18.47 2.97 17.06
N GLU A 170 -17.37 3.68 17.27
CA GLU A 170 -16.99 4.86 16.48
C GLU A 170 -16.81 4.51 15.00
N ALA A 171 -16.06 3.45 14.69
CA ALA A 171 -15.88 2.96 13.33
C ALA A 171 -17.22 2.59 12.66
N MET A 172 -18.13 1.95 13.39
CA MET A 172 -19.45 1.57 12.88
C MET A 172 -20.39 2.76 12.72
N ASN A 173 -20.36 3.71 13.65
CA ASN A 173 -21.17 4.92 13.60
C ASN A 173 -20.79 5.79 12.40
N GLU A 174 -19.49 5.96 12.16
CA GLU A 174 -19.00 6.69 10.98
C GLU A 174 -19.44 5.97 9.69
N PHE A 175 -19.27 4.65 9.62
CA PHE A 175 -19.71 3.85 8.47
C PHE A 175 -21.20 4.02 8.20
N THR A 176 -22.05 3.84 9.21
CA THR A 176 -23.52 3.99 9.12
C THR A 176 -23.91 5.38 8.65
N THR A 177 -23.24 6.43 9.17
CA THR A 177 -23.50 7.82 8.78
C THR A 177 -23.16 8.06 7.31
N ARG A 178 -22.04 7.50 6.84
CA ARG A 178 -21.57 7.68 5.46
C ARG A 178 -22.35 6.87 4.43
N THR A 179 -22.87 5.70 4.81
CA THR A 179 -23.72 4.88 3.94
C THR A 179 -25.20 5.28 4.01
N GLY A 180 -25.61 6.02 5.03
CA GLY A 180 -27.03 6.32 5.28
C GLY A 180 -27.81 5.15 5.86
N GLY A 181 -27.13 4.20 6.51
CA GLY A 181 -27.75 3.00 7.10
C GLY A 181 -27.82 1.77 6.19
N GLY A 182 -27.23 1.82 4.99
CA GLY A 182 -27.14 0.70 4.05
C GLY A 182 -26.71 1.12 2.64
#